data_AF-A0A2A7MD44-F1
#
_entry.id   AF-A0A2A7MD44-F1
#
_cell.length_a   1.000
_cell.length_b   1.000
_cell.length_c   1.000
_cell.angle_alpha   90.00
_cell.angle_beta   90.00
_cell.angle_gamma   90.00
#
_symmetry.space_group_name_H-M   'P 1'
#
loop_
_entity.id
_entity.type
_entity.pdbx_description
1 polymer ?
#
loop_
_entity_poly.entity_id
_entity_poly.type
_entity_poly.pdbx_seq_one_letter_code
_entity_poly.pdbx_strand_id
1 'polypeptide(L)'
;MLSRDEIKEYLKNNLQEERYNHVLGVAETAKKLAGLNNVDEDIAELAGFAHDVAKNMQIDEMKKIMDENNIILSEVEEINKSLWHSIIAPIVAKEKLGIEDEEILSSLRWHTTGKEDMTTLEKIIYIADMIEPTRDFDGLEELRNITFNNLDDGVLAGLTHTMKFLLSKNSLMDENTVKARNYLLIHNGK
;
A
#
# COMPACT_ATOMS: atom_id res chain seq x y z
N MET A 1 -12.92 15.78 -6.45
CA MET A 1 -12.03 14.75 -7.00
C MET A 1 -11.64 15.10 -8.43
N LEU A 2 -10.37 14.99 -8.76
CA LEU A 2 -9.86 15.04 -10.12
C LEU A 2 -10.38 13.85 -10.94
N SER A 3 -10.45 13.99 -12.26
CA SER A 3 -10.70 12.88 -13.19
C SER A 3 -9.51 11.91 -13.23
N ARG A 4 -9.72 10.70 -13.78
CA ARG A 4 -8.65 9.68 -13.89
C ARG A 4 -7.44 10.16 -14.68
N ASP A 5 -7.66 10.92 -15.74
CA ASP A 5 -6.59 11.45 -16.59
C ASP A 5 -5.81 12.55 -15.85
N GLU A 6 -6.50 13.43 -15.11
CA GLU A 6 -5.87 14.45 -14.27
C GLU A 6 -5.07 13.84 -13.11
N ILE A 7 -5.55 12.75 -12.50
CA ILE A 7 -4.80 12.01 -11.47
C ILE A 7 -3.54 11.41 -12.08
N LYS A 8 -3.63 10.73 -13.22
CA LYS A 8 -2.47 10.16 -13.92
C LYS A 8 -1.45 11.24 -14.29
N GLU A 9 -1.91 12.40 -14.77
CA GLU A 9 -1.04 13.53 -15.08
C GLU A 9 -0.35 14.09 -13.83
N TYR A 10 -1.09 14.28 -12.73
CA TYR A 10 -0.51 14.69 -11.45
C TYR A 10 0.58 13.71 -11.01
N LEU A 11 0.30 12.41 -11.01
CA LEU A 11 1.25 11.37 -10.60
C LEU A 11 2.49 11.37 -11.50
N LYS A 12 2.31 11.47 -12.82
CA LYS A 12 3.43 11.54 -13.76
C LYS A 12 4.35 12.74 -13.53
N ASN A 13 3.80 13.87 -13.09
CA ASN A 13 4.56 15.08 -12.83
C ASN A 13 5.25 15.09 -11.45
N ASN A 14 4.79 14.28 -10.50
CA ASN A 14 5.27 14.28 -9.11
C ASN A 14 6.03 13.00 -8.72
N LEU A 15 5.96 11.95 -9.52
CA LEU A 15 6.69 10.71 -9.31
C LEU A 15 7.83 10.57 -10.32
N GLN A 16 8.89 9.87 -9.90
CA GLN A 16 9.92 9.43 -10.83
C GLN A 16 9.34 8.43 -11.84
N GLU A 17 9.91 8.34 -13.04
CA GLU A 17 9.36 7.52 -14.14
C GLU A 17 9.15 6.05 -13.74
N GLU A 18 10.13 5.43 -13.08
CA GLU A 18 10.02 4.06 -12.58
C GLU A 18 8.87 3.89 -11.58
N ARG A 19 8.68 4.89 -10.71
CA ARG A 19 7.63 4.90 -9.70
C ARG A 19 6.25 5.10 -10.33
N TYR A 20 6.14 5.94 -11.35
CA TYR A 20 4.92 6.11 -12.11
C TYR A 20 4.51 4.80 -12.82
N ASN A 21 5.44 4.12 -13.49
CA ASN A 21 5.18 2.82 -14.13
C ASN A 21 4.75 1.76 -13.10
N HIS A 22 5.41 1.72 -11.96
CA HIS A 22 5.02 0.87 -10.83
C HIS A 22 3.58 1.15 -10.39
N VAL A 23 3.20 2.41 -10.18
CA VAL A 23 1.83 2.80 -9.79
C VAL A 23 0.79 2.35 -10.83
N LEU A 24 1.10 2.44 -12.13
CA LEU A 24 0.22 1.88 -13.18
C LEU A 24 0.08 0.36 -13.04
N GLY A 25 1.18 -0.35 -12.77
CA GLY A 25 1.18 -1.79 -12.51
C GLY A 25 0.34 -2.17 -11.30
N VAL A 26 0.43 -1.40 -10.19
CA VAL A 26 -0.39 -1.60 -8.98
C VAL A 26 -1.86 -1.40 -9.29
N ALA A 27 -2.23 -0.31 -9.99
CA ALA A 27 -3.63 -0.03 -10.34
C ALA A 27 -4.28 -1.16 -11.15
N GLU A 28 -3.58 -1.64 -12.19
CA GLU A 28 -4.07 -2.77 -13.01
C GLU A 28 -4.14 -4.09 -12.23
N THR A 29 -3.22 -4.31 -11.30
CA THR A 29 -3.19 -5.51 -10.45
C THR A 29 -4.30 -5.47 -9.40
N ALA A 30 -4.50 -4.32 -8.76
CA ALA A 30 -5.57 -4.08 -7.80
C ALA A 30 -6.94 -4.26 -8.45
N LYS A 31 -7.14 -3.72 -9.65
CA LYS A 31 -8.36 -3.91 -10.44
C LYS A 31 -8.70 -5.39 -10.67
N LYS A 32 -7.71 -6.17 -11.10
CA LYS A 32 -7.88 -7.62 -11.32
C LYS A 32 -8.23 -8.36 -10.02
N LEU A 33 -7.54 -8.04 -8.93
CA LEU A 33 -7.83 -8.66 -7.63
C LEU A 33 -9.21 -8.25 -7.11
N ALA A 34 -9.68 -7.03 -7.37
CA ALA A 34 -11.01 -6.57 -6.98
C ALA A 34 -12.11 -7.39 -7.63
N GLY A 35 -12.02 -7.64 -8.94
CA GLY A 35 -12.97 -8.50 -9.66
C GLY A 35 -13.03 -9.95 -9.13
N LEU A 36 -11.92 -10.47 -8.58
CA LEU A 36 -11.87 -11.80 -7.96
C LEU A 36 -12.41 -11.83 -6.52
N ASN A 37 -12.47 -10.68 -5.85
CA ASN A 37 -12.78 -10.58 -4.42
C ASN A 37 -14.04 -9.74 -4.12
N ASN A 38 -14.89 -9.52 -5.13
CA ASN A 38 -16.15 -8.77 -5.02
C ASN A 38 -15.99 -7.33 -4.50
N VAL A 39 -14.88 -6.67 -4.85
CA VAL A 39 -14.65 -5.24 -4.62
C VAL A 39 -14.89 -4.50 -5.92
N ASP A 40 -15.38 -3.27 -5.84
CA ASP A 40 -15.54 -2.40 -7.00
C ASP A 40 -14.17 -2.17 -7.69
N GLU A 41 -14.09 -2.54 -8.96
CA GLU A 41 -12.86 -2.47 -9.76
C GLU A 41 -12.35 -1.03 -9.91
N ASP A 42 -13.24 -0.04 -10.05
CA ASP A 42 -12.87 1.35 -10.23
C ASP A 42 -12.33 1.95 -8.92
N ILE A 43 -12.89 1.55 -7.77
CA ILE A 43 -12.40 1.92 -6.45
C ILE A 43 -10.99 1.37 -6.22
N ALA A 44 -10.77 0.08 -6.52
CA ALA A 44 -9.46 -0.56 -6.37
C ALA A 44 -8.41 0.03 -7.31
N GLU A 45 -8.77 0.30 -8.55
CA GLU A 45 -7.89 0.96 -9.51
C GLU A 45 -7.51 2.38 -9.04
N LEU A 46 -8.45 3.13 -8.44
CA LEU A 46 -8.18 4.47 -7.91
C LEU A 46 -7.18 4.44 -6.76
N ALA A 47 -7.42 3.53 -5.82
CA ALA A 47 -6.54 3.33 -4.69
C ALA A 47 -5.13 2.92 -5.15
N GLY A 48 -5.05 2.05 -6.18
CA GLY A 48 -3.79 1.67 -6.79
C GLY A 48 -3.04 2.84 -7.42
N PHE A 49 -3.73 3.77 -8.09
CA PHE A 49 -3.10 5.01 -8.57
C PHE A 49 -2.59 5.90 -7.43
N ALA A 50 -3.32 5.99 -6.33
CA ALA A 50 -3.05 6.95 -5.27
C ALA A 50 -2.09 6.45 -4.16
N HIS A 51 -1.81 5.14 -4.06
CA HIS A 51 -1.13 4.56 -2.88
C HIS A 51 0.24 5.21 -2.59
N ASP A 52 1.02 5.46 -3.64
CA ASP A 52 2.36 6.04 -3.59
C ASP A 52 2.36 7.55 -3.91
N VAL A 53 1.23 8.25 -3.80
CA VAL A 53 1.10 9.69 -4.16
C VAL A 53 2.14 10.59 -3.47
N ALA A 54 2.60 10.19 -2.28
CA ALA A 54 3.59 10.92 -1.51
C ALA A 54 5.03 10.38 -1.66
N LYS A 55 5.27 9.30 -2.43
CA LYS A 55 6.52 8.53 -2.40
C LYS A 55 7.79 9.32 -2.69
N ASN A 56 7.70 10.31 -3.58
CA ASN A 56 8.84 11.14 -3.98
C ASN A 56 8.86 12.55 -3.32
N MET A 57 8.00 12.80 -2.33
CA MET A 57 8.06 14.04 -1.54
C MET A 57 9.34 14.11 -0.71
N GLN A 58 9.82 15.31 -0.43
CA GLN A 58 10.99 15.49 0.42
C GLN A 58 10.65 15.18 1.88
N ILE A 59 11.61 14.63 2.62
CA ILE A 59 11.43 14.27 4.04
C ILE A 59 10.96 15.46 4.89
N ASP A 60 11.48 16.66 4.64
CA ASP A 60 11.08 17.86 5.37
C ASP A 60 9.63 18.28 5.06
N GLU A 61 9.16 18.04 3.83
CA GLU A 61 7.76 18.30 3.44
C GLU A 61 6.83 17.27 4.10
N MET A 62 7.21 15.99 4.09
CA MET A 62 6.46 14.94 4.78
C MET A 62 6.35 15.24 6.27
N LYS A 63 7.46 15.64 6.90
CA LYS A 63 7.49 16.01 8.31
C LYS A 63 6.57 17.18 8.60
N LYS A 64 6.62 18.24 7.78
CA LYS A 64 5.73 19.39 7.91
C LYS A 64 4.25 18.97 7.85
N ILE A 65 3.87 18.11 6.91
CA ILE A 65 2.49 17.60 6.80
C ILE A 65 2.09 16.81 8.06
N MET A 66 2.98 15.96 8.58
CA MET A 66 2.73 15.21 9.82
C MET A 66 2.55 16.14 11.02
N ASP A 67 3.42 17.13 11.17
CA ASP A 67 3.37 18.11 12.26
C ASP A 67 2.07 18.95 12.19
N GLU A 68 1.69 19.42 11.00
CA GLU A 68 0.46 20.20 10.77
C GLU A 68 -0.82 19.40 11.04
N ASN A 69 -0.77 18.08 10.86
CA ASN A 69 -1.88 17.16 11.08
C ASN A 69 -1.82 16.44 12.44
N ASN A 70 -0.90 16.81 13.33
CA ASN A 70 -0.70 16.20 14.65
C ASN A 70 -0.55 14.66 14.60
N ILE A 71 0.17 14.16 13.58
CA ILE A 71 0.46 12.73 13.46
C ILE A 71 1.51 12.34 14.50
N ILE A 72 1.16 11.35 15.34
CA ILE A 72 2.06 10.76 16.32
C ILE A 72 2.66 9.49 15.72
N LEU A 73 3.98 9.44 15.66
CA LEU A 73 4.73 8.31 15.16
C LEU A 73 5.14 7.39 16.32
N SER A 74 5.18 6.10 16.07
CA SER A 74 5.92 5.15 16.90
C SER A 74 7.43 5.35 16.76
N GLU A 75 8.21 4.81 17.69
CA GLU A 75 9.69 4.87 17.62
C GLU A 75 10.23 4.25 16.31
N VAL A 76 9.59 3.17 15.83
CA VAL A 76 9.97 2.54 14.55
C VAL A 76 9.66 3.47 13.38
N GLU A 77 8.50 4.13 13.35
CA GLU A 77 8.15 5.08 12.29
C GLU A 77 9.02 6.34 12.32
N GLU A 78 9.42 6.84 13.50
CA GLU A 78 10.35 7.97 13.62
C GLU A 78 11.73 7.66 13.01
N ILE A 79 12.24 6.45 13.27
CA ILE A 79 13.54 6.00 12.76
C ILE A 79 13.44 5.63 11.27
N ASN A 80 12.41 4.89 10.89
CA ASN A 80 12.22 4.40 9.53
C ASN A 80 11.37 5.34 8.68
N LYS A 81 12.00 6.43 8.22
CA LYS A 81 11.38 7.46 7.37
C LYS A 81 10.80 6.94 6.06
N SER A 82 11.21 5.74 5.62
CA SER A 82 10.61 5.13 4.42
C SER A 82 9.12 4.85 4.58
N LEU A 83 8.59 4.75 5.80
CA LEU A 83 7.16 4.52 6.06
C LEU A 83 6.30 5.77 5.88
N TRP A 84 6.92 6.96 5.96
CA TRP A 84 6.19 8.24 6.06
C TRP A 84 5.28 8.52 4.86
N HIS A 85 5.69 8.12 3.65
CA HIS A 85 4.86 8.32 2.46
C HIS A 85 3.47 7.68 2.60
N SER A 86 3.39 6.46 3.13
CA SER A 86 2.11 5.78 3.37
C SER A 86 1.32 6.45 4.49
N ILE A 87 1.99 6.93 5.53
CA ILE A 87 1.36 7.62 6.66
C ILE A 87 0.64 8.89 6.20
N ILE A 88 1.27 9.67 5.32
CA ILE A 88 0.70 10.93 4.81
C ILE A 88 -0.09 10.78 3.51
N ALA A 89 -0.03 9.62 2.84
CA ALA A 89 -0.73 9.39 1.57
C ALA A 89 -2.23 9.76 1.61
N PRO A 90 -2.99 9.45 2.68
CA PRO A 90 -4.39 9.88 2.78
C PRO A 90 -4.56 11.39 2.74
N ILE A 91 -3.69 12.14 3.44
CA ILE A 91 -3.75 13.61 3.50
C ILE A 91 -3.44 14.19 2.12
N VAL A 92 -2.37 13.72 1.50
CA VAL A 92 -1.94 14.17 0.17
C VAL A 92 -2.99 13.82 -0.89
N ALA A 93 -3.59 12.63 -0.82
CA ALA A 93 -4.67 12.22 -1.74
C ALA A 93 -5.92 13.10 -1.60
N LYS A 94 -6.34 13.43 -0.36
CA LYS A 94 -7.43 14.40 -0.11
C LYS A 94 -7.11 15.75 -0.74
N GLU A 95 -5.96 16.32 -0.41
CA GLU A 95 -5.63 17.70 -0.81
C GLU A 95 -5.34 17.85 -2.30
N LYS A 96 -4.65 16.88 -2.91
CA LYS A 96 -4.11 17.00 -4.27
C LYS A 96 -4.98 16.32 -5.31
N LEU A 97 -5.62 15.21 -4.96
CA LEU A 97 -6.46 14.43 -5.87
C LEU A 97 -7.96 14.64 -5.59
N GLY A 98 -8.32 15.19 -4.43
CA GLY A 98 -9.71 15.40 -4.02
C GLY A 98 -10.45 14.10 -3.75
N ILE A 99 -9.74 13.05 -3.31
CA ILE A 99 -10.31 11.75 -2.92
C ILE A 99 -10.81 11.87 -1.48
N GLU A 100 -12.11 11.67 -1.27
CA GLU A 100 -12.77 11.76 0.05
C GLU A 100 -13.26 10.40 0.57
N ASP A 101 -13.12 9.34 -0.24
CA ASP A 101 -13.56 8.00 0.13
C ASP A 101 -12.64 7.39 1.19
N GLU A 102 -13.15 7.22 2.41
CA GLU A 102 -12.37 6.76 3.55
C GLU A 102 -11.86 5.31 3.39
N GLU A 103 -12.52 4.47 2.59
CA GLU A 103 -12.04 3.12 2.31
C GLU A 103 -10.78 3.17 1.44
N ILE A 104 -10.81 4.00 0.38
CA ILE A 104 -9.63 4.25 -0.46
C ILE A 104 -8.51 4.82 0.39
N LEU A 105 -8.78 5.87 1.16
CA LEU A 105 -7.78 6.55 1.97
C LEU A 105 -7.15 5.63 3.01
N SER A 106 -7.93 4.77 3.65
CA SER A 106 -7.41 3.76 4.57
C SER A 106 -6.50 2.75 3.85
N SER A 107 -6.85 2.33 2.63
CA SER A 107 -5.98 1.45 1.82
C SER A 107 -4.63 2.11 1.49
N LEU A 108 -4.58 3.43 1.27
CA LEU A 108 -3.31 4.13 1.05
C LEU A 108 -2.49 4.21 2.35
N ARG A 109 -3.15 4.39 3.50
CA ARG A 109 -2.47 4.45 4.79
C ARG A 109 -1.70 3.18 5.10
N TRP A 110 -2.33 2.04 4.86
CA TRP A 110 -1.87 0.74 5.35
C TRP A 110 -1.14 -0.10 4.31
N HIS A 111 -0.88 0.41 3.11
CA HIS A 111 -0.28 -0.38 2.03
C HIS A 111 1.16 -0.85 2.32
N THR A 112 1.92 -0.19 3.21
CA THR A 112 3.31 -0.56 3.50
C THR A 112 3.43 -1.59 4.63
N THR A 113 2.71 -1.36 5.72
CA THR A 113 2.84 -2.16 6.96
C THR A 113 1.73 -3.19 7.09
N GLY A 114 0.58 -2.97 6.45
CA GLY A 114 -0.68 -3.60 6.81
C GLY A 114 -1.16 -3.15 8.19
N LYS A 115 -2.31 -3.67 8.61
CA LYS A 115 -2.80 -3.58 10.00
C LYS A 115 -3.59 -4.84 10.38
N GLU A 116 -3.93 -4.98 11.64
CA GLU A 116 -4.95 -5.94 12.04
C GLU A 116 -6.30 -5.61 11.38
N ASP A 117 -7.08 -6.65 11.10
CA ASP A 117 -8.42 -6.53 10.50
C ASP A 117 -8.48 -5.65 9.24
N MET A 118 -7.54 -5.89 8.29
CA MET A 118 -7.58 -5.20 7.01
C MET A 118 -8.87 -5.49 6.25
N THR A 119 -9.48 -4.44 5.69
CA THR A 119 -10.57 -4.57 4.72
C THR A 119 -10.08 -5.28 3.46
N THR A 120 -11.00 -5.77 2.64
CA THR A 120 -10.65 -6.41 1.36
C THR A 120 -9.88 -5.45 0.46
N LEU A 121 -10.23 -4.16 0.43
CA LEU A 121 -9.49 -3.16 -0.35
C LEU A 121 -8.07 -2.93 0.19
N GLU A 122 -7.89 -2.81 1.50
CA GLU A 122 -6.57 -2.67 2.13
C GLU A 122 -5.67 -3.87 1.80
N LYS A 123 -6.21 -5.08 1.88
CA LYS A 123 -5.53 -6.32 1.48
C LYS A 123 -5.12 -6.29 0.01
N ILE A 124 -6.03 -5.89 -0.88
CA ILE A 124 -5.79 -5.78 -2.32
C ILE A 124 -4.63 -4.81 -2.60
N ILE A 125 -4.66 -3.60 -2.04
CA ILE A 125 -3.62 -2.59 -2.30
C ILE A 125 -2.27 -3.00 -1.73
N TYR A 126 -2.25 -3.54 -0.50
CA TYR A 126 -1.04 -4.09 0.11
C TYR A 126 -0.38 -5.14 -0.78
N ILE A 127 -1.14 -6.14 -1.24
CA ILE A 127 -0.55 -7.24 -2.02
C ILE A 127 -0.26 -6.84 -3.46
N ALA A 128 -1.07 -5.97 -4.07
CA ALA A 128 -0.86 -5.47 -5.43
C ALA A 128 0.46 -4.70 -5.55
N ASP A 129 0.82 -3.85 -4.57
CA ASP A 129 2.12 -3.15 -4.53
C ASP A 129 3.31 -4.12 -4.65
N MET A 130 3.19 -5.28 -4.01
CA MET A 130 4.26 -6.26 -3.97
C MET A 130 4.26 -7.23 -5.17
N ILE A 131 3.13 -7.47 -5.83
CA ILE A 131 3.05 -8.48 -6.91
C ILE A 131 2.89 -7.91 -8.32
N GLU A 132 2.75 -6.60 -8.46
CA GLU A 132 2.54 -5.97 -9.77
C GLU A 132 3.65 -6.31 -10.79
N PRO A 133 3.37 -6.25 -12.11
CA PRO A 133 4.22 -6.82 -13.14
C PRO A 133 5.68 -6.34 -13.20
N THR A 134 5.99 -5.13 -12.73
CA THR A 134 7.35 -4.58 -12.75
C THR A 134 8.22 -5.03 -11.58
N ARG A 135 7.65 -5.71 -10.57
CA ARG A 135 8.40 -6.32 -9.47
C ARG A 135 9.20 -7.54 -9.94
N ASP A 136 10.36 -7.73 -9.31
CA ASP A 136 11.23 -8.88 -9.52
C ASP A 136 11.95 -9.24 -8.20
N PHE A 137 11.64 -10.41 -7.65
CA PHE A 137 12.32 -10.99 -6.49
C PHE A 137 12.06 -12.51 -6.38
N ASP A 138 12.91 -13.19 -5.60
CA ASP A 138 12.82 -14.63 -5.40
C ASP A 138 11.50 -15.04 -4.71
N GLY A 139 10.76 -15.96 -5.34
CA GLY A 139 9.44 -16.41 -4.88
C GLY A 139 8.24 -15.57 -5.35
N LEU A 140 8.44 -14.54 -6.19
CA LEU A 140 7.36 -13.68 -6.67
C LEU A 140 6.27 -14.42 -7.47
N GLU A 141 6.64 -15.36 -8.34
CA GLU A 141 5.66 -16.13 -9.13
C GLU A 141 4.79 -17.05 -8.25
N GLU A 142 5.37 -17.66 -7.23
CA GLU A 142 4.63 -18.45 -6.24
C GLU A 142 3.64 -17.57 -5.49
N LEU A 143 4.10 -16.39 -5.04
CA LEU A 143 3.27 -15.42 -4.36
C LEU A 143 2.11 -14.89 -5.23
N ARG A 144 2.36 -14.63 -6.52
CA ARG A 144 1.31 -14.29 -7.51
C ARG A 144 0.27 -15.40 -7.58
N ASN A 145 0.70 -16.66 -7.75
CA ASN A 145 -0.20 -17.81 -7.84
C ASN A 145 -1.06 -17.98 -6.58
N ILE A 146 -0.46 -17.86 -5.39
CA ILE A 146 -1.20 -17.92 -4.12
C ILE A 146 -2.23 -16.79 -4.07
N THR A 147 -1.82 -15.55 -4.35
CA THR A 147 -2.68 -14.37 -4.24
C THR A 147 -3.88 -14.40 -5.18
N PHE A 148 -3.68 -14.80 -6.45
CA PHE A 148 -4.78 -14.89 -7.40
C PHE A 148 -5.73 -16.07 -7.13
N ASN A 149 -5.31 -17.07 -6.34
CA ASN A 149 -6.17 -18.16 -5.90
C ASN A 149 -6.94 -17.81 -4.61
N ASN A 150 -6.29 -17.15 -3.65
CA ASN A 150 -6.89 -16.70 -2.39
C ASN A 150 -6.16 -15.45 -1.88
N LEU A 151 -6.90 -14.34 -1.74
CA LEU A 151 -6.34 -13.05 -1.33
C LEU A 151 -5.71 -13.10 0.06
N ASP A 152 -6.37 -13.72 1.04
CA ASP A 152 -5.90 -13.76 2.43
C ASP A 152 -4.63 -14.60 2.56
N ASP A 153 -4.55 -15.72 1.85
CA ASP A 153 -3.34 -16.54 1.76
C ASP A 153 -2.20 -15.76 1.09
N GLY A 154 -2.50 -15.00 0.03
CA GLY A 154 -1.54 -14.13 -0.65
C GLY A 154 -0.97 -13.04 0.25
N VAL A 155 -1.84 -12.33 0.98
CA VAL A 155 -1.44 -11.29 1.94
C VAL A 155 -0.64 -11.90 3.09
N LEU A 156 -1.03 -13.06 3.62
CA LEU A 156 -0.29 -13.76 4.66
C LEU A 156 1.12 -14.18 4.19
N ALA A 157 1.21 -14.72 2.98
CA ALA A 157 2.49 -15.08 2.36
C ALA A 157 3.36 -13.83 2.16
N GLY A 158 2.77 -12.73 1.73
CA GLY A 158 3.45 -11.45 1.54
C GLY A 158 3.98 -10.81 2.80
N LEU A 159 3.16 -10.72 3.84
CA LEU A 159 3.59 -10.28 5.17
C LEU A 159 4.73 -11.16 5.68
N THR A 160 4.62 -12.48 5.50
CA THR A 160 5.68 -13.42 5.89
C THR A 160 6.98 -13.21 5.11
N HIS A 161 6.90 -12.92 3.81
CA HIS A 161 8.06 -12.58 2.98
C HIS A 161 8.74 -11.31 3.49
N THR A 162 7.98 -10.23 3.68
CA THR A 162 8.47 -8.95 4.22
C THR A 162 9.15 -9.12 5.57
N MET A 163 8.55 -9.89 6.48
CA MET A 163 9.13 -10.16 7.79
C MET A 163 10.46 -10.90 7.70
N LYS A 164 10.55 -11.94 6.87
CA LYS A 164 11.80 -12.68 6.64
C LYS A 164 12.88 -11.77 6.05
N PHE A 165 12.51 -10.92 5.10
CA PHE A 165 13.43 -9.96 4.48
C PHE A 165 13.99 -8.99 5.52
N LEU A 166 13.14 -8.35 6.33
CA LEU A 166 13.59 -7.41 7.38
C LEU A 166 14.49 -8.09 8.42
N LEU A 167 14.13 -9.30 8.87
CA LEU A 167 14.96 -10.08 9.79
C LEU A 167 16.33 -10.42 9.17
N SER A 168 16.38 -10.79 7.89
CA SER A 168 17.66 -11.08 7.20
C SER A 168 18.59 -9.87 7.10
N LYS A 169 18.02 -8.66 7.15
CA LYS A 169 18.76 -7.38 7.13
C LYS A 169 19.07 -6.84 8.52
N ASN A 170 18.62 -7.51 9.59
CA ASN A 170 18.65 -7.00 10.96
C ASN A 170 18.01 -5.60 11.07
N SER A 171 16.94 -5.38 10.30
CA SER A 171 16.20 -4.12 10.25
C SER A 171 15.08 -4.09 11.29
N LEU A 172 14.68 -2.89 11.71
CA LEU A 172 13.47 -2.69 12.51
C LEU A 172 12.23 -3.14 11.72
N MET A 173 11.24 -3.63 12.44
CA MET A 173 9.97 -4.06 11.90
C MET A 173 8.85 -3.33 12.63
N ASP A 174 7.94 -2.75 11.86
CA ASP A 174 6.78 -2.08 12.42
C ASP A 174 5.85 -3.09 13.10
N GLU A 175 5.29 -2.73 14.26
CA GLU A 175 4.41 -3.62 15.02
C GLU A 175 3.13 -3.96 14.26
N ASN A 176 2.65 -3.07 13.36
CA ASN A 176 1.44 -3.31 12.59
C ASN A 176 1.62 -4.46 11.60
N THR A 177 2.81 -4.65 11.05
CA THR A 177 3.12 -5.82 10.20
C THR A 177 2.98 -7.13 10.98
N VAL A 178 3.42 -7.15 12.24
CA VAL A 178 3.28 -8.33 13.11
C VAL A 178 1.81 -8.55 13.46
N LYS A 179 1.09 -7.49 13.83
CA LYS A 179 -0.35 -7.55 14.16
C LYS A 179 -1.18 -8.03 12.95
N ALA A 180 -0.95 -7.48 11.77
CA ALA A 180 -1.60 -7.87 10.52
C ALA A 180 -1.44 -9.37 10.24
N ARG A 181 -0.21 -9.86 10.33
CA ARG A 181 0.09 -11.28 10.09
C ARG A 181 -0.59 -12.19 11.10
N ASN A 182 -0.50 -11.85 12.39
CA ASN A 182 -1.12 -12.65 13.45
C ASN A 182 -2.65 -12.64 13.34
N TYR A 183 -3.23 -11.51 12.96
CA TYR A 183 -4.68 -11.41 12.75
C TYR A 183 -5.15 -12.40 11.68
N LEU A 184 -4.47 -12.47 10.53
CA LEU A 184 -4.78 -13.45 9.49
C LEU A 184 -4.61 -14.88 10.00
N LEU A 185 -3.56 -15.22 10.74
CA LEU A 185 -3.40 -16.59 11.27
C LEU A 185 -4.49 -17.01 12.27
N ILE A 186 -5.07 -16.06 13.00
CA ILE A 186 -6.11 -16.35 13.99
C ILE A 186 -7.49 -16.54 13.32
N HIS A 187 -7.75 -15.81 12.24
CA HIS A 187 -9.08 -15.67 11.63
C HIS A 187 -9.21 -16.30 10.23
N ASN A 188 -8.11 -16.60 9.53
CA ASN A 188 -8.15 -17.19 8.20
C ASN A 188 -8.50 -18.69 8.31
N GLY A 189 -9.53 -19.15 7.58
CA GLY A 189 -10.01 -20.53 7.62
C GLY A 189 -11.08 -20.86 8.68
N LYS A 190 -11.77 -19.86 9.24
CA LYS A 190 -12.98 -20.03 10.06
C LYS A 190 -14.19 -19.38 9.43
#